data_AF-A0A9D6PRX7-F1
#
_entry.id   AF-A0A9D6PRX7-F1
#
_cell.length_a   1.000
_cell.length_b   1.000
_cell.length_c   1.000
_cell.angle_alpha   90.00
_cell.angle_beta   90.00
_cell.angle_gamma   90.00
#
_symmetry.space_group_name_H-M   'P 1'
#
loop_
_entity.id
_entity.type
_entity.pdbx_description
1 polymer ?
#
loop_
_entity_poly.entity_id
_entity_poly.type
_entity_poly.pdbx_seq_one_letter_code
_entity_poly.pdbx_strand_id
1 'polypeptide(L)'
;WFGFNTEPGTFRGDGSEQIVVFTSENCGNNCREAVAYLRASGMAFEELKLDANEANTKLFRQLGGADTVPYLSSGYQKVTGFYPQDYLSVLAAARGLSVLDESMRAVYAHHFDKNNIPLLVMYGTTWCVECAAMREYCNDRKIKLVDWDVETDVAAAKRYEQLAGREYPLVFYGARRMNGFSDTGLRRLMKQ
;
A
#
# COMPACT_ATOMS: atom_id res chain seq x y z
N TRP A 1 10.01 -8.06 27.89
CA TRP A 1 9.43 -9.21 27.18
C TRP A 1 8.54 -8.69 26.06
N PHE A 2 9.14 -8.21 24.98
CA PHE A 2 8.40 -7.82 23.77
C PHE A 2 8.46 -9.01 22.82
N GLY A 3 7.39 -9.81 22.79
CA GLY A 3 7.17 -10.72 21.67
C GLY A 3 6.93 -9.86 20.44
N PHE A 4 7.86 -9.84 19.49
CA PHE A 4 7.60 -9.35 18.16
C PHE A 4 6.57 -10.30 17.54
N ASN A 5 5.28 -10.01 17.72
CA ASN A 5 4.26 -10.55 16.83
C ASN A 5 4.54 -9.90 15.48
N THR A 6 5.42 -10.51 14.68
CA THR A 6 5.60 -10.14 13.29
C THR A 6 4.28 -10.37 12.60
N GLU A 7 3.76 -9.35 11.92
CA GLU A 7 2.54 -9.53 11.12
C GLU A 7 2.80 -10.68 10.13
N PRO A 8 1.87 -11.64 9.98
CA PRO A 8 2.08 -12.76 9.08
C PRO A 8 2.21 -12.25 7.63
N GLY A 9 3.03 -12.90 6.81
CA GLY A 9 3.30 -12.49 5.43
C GLY A 9 3.45 -13.68 4.49
N THR A 10 3.63 -13.39 3.20
CA THR A 10 3.79 -14.41 2.14
C THR A 10 5.24 -14.54 1.70
N PHE A 11 5.84 -15.68 2.05
CA PHE A 11 7.25 -16.01 1.78
C PHE A 11 7.35 -17.44 1.24
N ARG A 12 8.31 -17.68 0.35
CA ARG A 12 8.67 -19.02 -0.13
C ARG A 12 9.41 -19.81 0.96
N GLY A 13 9.60 -21.10 0.71
CA GLY A 13 10.34 -21.99 1.62
C GLY A 13 11.79 -21.59 1.88
N ASP A 14 12.40 -20.80 0.99
CA ASP A 14 13.75 -20.21 1.16
C ASP A 14 13.74 -18.85 1.89
N GLY A 15 12.57 -18.38 2.35
CA GLY A 15 12.38 -17.10 3.01
C GLY A 15 12.27 -15.90 2.06
N SER A 16 12.38 -16.10 0.75
CA SER A 16 12.19 -15.01 -0.22
C SER A 16 10.73 -14.56 -0.29
N GLU A 17 10.52 -13.27 -0.54
CA GLU A 17 9.20 -12.68 -0.73
C GLU A 17 8.42 -13.37 -1.86
N GLN A 18 7.13 -13.63 -1.64
CA GLN A 18 6.22 -14.18 -2.63
C GLN A 18 4.97 -13.31 -2.81
N ILE A 19 4.66 -13.00 -4.07
CA ILE A 19 3.42 -12.33 -4.46
C ILE A 19 2.32 -13.39 -4.52
N VAL A 20 1.29 -13.23 -3.70
CA VAL A 20 0.10 -14.09 -3.67
C VAL A 20 -1.14 -13.22 -3.80
N VAL A 21 -2.00 -13.53 -4.76
CA VAL A 21 -3.31 -12.90 -4.91
C VAL A 21 -4.40 -13.92 -4.56
N PHE A 22 -5.24 -13.57 -3.60
CA PHE A 22 -6.38 -14.38 -3.21
C PHE A 22 -7.61 -13.93 -4.00
N THR A 23 -8.30 -14.89 -4.61
CA THR A 23 -9.48 -14.66 -5.46
C THR A 23 -10.59 -15.64 -5.10
N SER A 24 -11.73 -15.57 -5.77
CA SER A 24 -12.77 -16.60 -5.74
C SER A 24 -13.45 -16.70 -7.10
N GLU A 25 -14.14 -17.81 -7.37
CA GLU A 25 -14.87 -18.05 -8.62
C GLU A 25 -15.93 -16.97 -8.89
N ASN A 26 -16.56 -16.45 -7.83
CA ASN A 26 -17.66 -15.48 -7.92
C ASN A 26 -17.23 -14.03 -7.63
N CYS A 27 -15.93 -13.72 -7.63
CA CYS A 27 -15.41 -12.37 -7.36
C CYS A 27 -15.66 -11.34 -8.48
N GLY A 28 -16.11 -11.79 -9.66
CA GLY A 28 -16.45 -10.89 -10.77
C GLY A 28 -15.23 -10.22 -11.41
N ASN A 29 -15.43 -9.00 -11.94
CA ASN A 29 -14.41 -8.28 -12.72
C ASN A 29 -13.16 -7.94 -11.90
N ASN A 30 -13.30 -7.56 -10.63
CA ASN A 30 -12.17 -7.10 -9.81
C ASN A 30 -11.06 -8.15 -9.70
N CYS A 31 -11.39 -9.42 -9.46
CA CYS A 31 -10.37 -10.47 -9.44
C CYS A 31 -9.75 -10.71 -10.82
N ARG A 32 -10.55 -10.69 -11.90
CA ARG A 32 -10.02 -10.87 -13.25
C ARG A 32 -9.04 -9.78 -13.62
N GLU A 33 -9.37 -8.54 -13.32
CA GLU A 33 -8.53 -7.37 -13.58
C GLU A 33 -7.26 -7.39 -12.73
N ALA A 34 -7.36 -7.74 -11.44
CA ALA A 34 -6.20 -7.91 -10.57
C ALA A 34 -5.20 -8.94 -11.10
N VAL A 35 -5.71 -10.11 -11.49
CA VAL A 35 -4.88 -11.20 -12.03
C VAL A 35 -4.30 -10.81 -13.39
N ALA A 36 -5.07 -10.17 -14.26
CA ALA A 36 -4.59 -9.67 -15.55
C ALA A 36 -3.47 -8.63 -15.38
N TYR A 37 -3.62 -7.73 -14.39
CA TYR A 37 -2.63 -6.72 -14.06
C TYR A 37 -1.31 -7.34 -13.60
N LEU A 38 -1.34 -8.33 -12.69
CA LEU A 38 -0.15 -9.05 -12.24
C LEU A 38 0.51 -9.86 -13.36
N ARG A 39 -0.28 -10.45 -14.29
CA ARG A 39 0.27 -11.12 -15.48
C ARG A 39 0.99 -10.13 -16.40
N ALA A 40 0.38 -8.98 -16.65
CA ALA A 40 0.94 -7.94 -17.50
C ALA A 40 2.23 -7.34 -16.93
N SER A 41 2.41 -7.36 -15.61
CA SER A 41 3.64 -6.87 -14.97
C SER A 41 4.83 -7.82 -15.14
N GLY A 42 4.63 -9.04 -15.67
CA GLY A 42 5.69 -10.04 -15.84
C GLY A 42 6.27 -10.60 -14.54
N MET A 43 5.66 -10.31 -13.40
CA MET A 43 6.13 -10.80 -12.10
C MET A 43 5.56 -12.19 -11.83
N ALA A 44 6.39 -13.08 -11.27
CA ALA A 44 5.92 -14.37 -10.80
C ALA A 44 5.03 -14.19 -9.55
N PHE A 45 3.79 -14.67 -9.63
CA PHE A 45 2.83 -14.64 -8.53
C PHE A 45 2.05 -15.95 -8.46
N GLU A 46 1.44 -16.21 -7.32
CA GLU A 46 0.52 -17.33 -7.10
C GLU A 46 -0.91 -16.81 -6.95
N GLU A 47 -1.86 -17.43 -7.64
CA GLU A 47 -3.29 -17.15 -7.47
C GLU A 47 -3.91 -18.25 -6.59
N LEU A 48 -4.36 -17.87 -5.39
CA LEU A 48 -5.02 -18.79 -4.45
C LEU A 48 -6.52 -18.50 -4.41
N LYS A 49 -7.32 -19.43 -4.94
CA LYS A 49 -8.78 -19.34 -4.89
C LYS A 49 -9.32 -19.78 -3.54
N LEU A 50 -10.11 -18.95 -2.86
CA LEU A 50 -10.63 -19.24 -1.52
C LEU A 50 -11.59 -20.43 -1.49
N ASP A 51 -12.34 -20.64 -2.58
CA ASP A 51 -13.28 -21.73 -2.79
C ASP A 51 -12.64 -23.05 -3.25
N ALA A 52 -11.33 -23.06 -3.54
CA ALA A 52 -10.64 -24.28 -3.96
C ALA A 52 -10.37 -25.24 -2.79
N ASN A 53 -10.02 -24.73 -1.60
CA ASN A 53 -9.77 -25.55 -0.41
C ASN A 53 -9.70 -24.71 0.89
N GLU A 54 -9.81 -25.40 2.03
CA GLU A 54 -9.76 -24.78 3.37
C GLU A 54 -8.39 -24.14 3.68
N ALA A 55 -7.29 -24.69 3.16
CA ALA A 55 -5.94 -24.15 3.43
C ALA A 55 -5.77 -22.74 2.86
N ASN A 56 -6.30 -22.47 1.67
CA ASN A 56 -6.31 -21.13 1.07
C ASN A 56 -7.09 -20.14 1.94
N THR A 57 -8.28 -20.53 2.41
CA THR A 57 -9.10 -19.71 3.31
C THR A 57 -8.39 -19.46 4.63
N LYS A 58 -7.76 -20.48 5.22
CA LYS A 58 -7.01 -20.34 6.48
C LYS A 58 -5.84 -19.38 6.33
N LEU A 59 -5.04 -19.51 5.27
CA LEU A 59 -3.92 -18.61 5.00
C LEU A 59 -4.42 -17.16 4.80
N PHE A 60 -5.47 -16.97 4.00
CA PHE A 60 -6.09 -15.67 3.79
C PHE A 60 -6.51 -15.00 5.10
N ARG A 61 -7.21 -15.73 6.00
CA ARG A 61 -7.61 -15.21 7.32
C ARG A 61 -6.39 -14.92 8.22
N GLN A 62 -5.39 -15.79 8.22
CA GLN A 62 -4.14 -15.57 8.96
C GLN A 62 -3.45 -14.28 8.52
N LEU A 63 -3.43 -13.99 7.21
CA LEU A 63 -2.83 -12.77 6.67
C LEU A 63 -3.62 -11.49 6.99
N GLY A 64 -4.80 -11.61 7.62
CA GLY A 64 -5.68 -10.48 7.93
C GLY A 64 -6.80 -10.26 6.91
N GLY A 65 -6.98 -11.19 5.98
CA GLY A 65 -8.10 -11.20 5.04
C GLY A 65 -9.43 -11.31 5.77
N ALA A 66 -10.38 -10.44 5.39
CA ALA A 66 -11.75 -10.47 5.87
C ALA A 66 -12.64 -11.15 4.81
N ASP A 67 -13.63 -10.46 4.26
CA ASP A 67 -14.59 -11.07 3.32
C ASP A 67 -14.45 -10.54 1.89
N THR A 68 -13.52 -9.60 1.69
CA THR A 68 -13.33 -8.93 0.41
C THR A 68 -12.15 -9.53 -0.35
N VAL A 69 -12.42 -9.91 -1.59
CA VAL A 69 -11.43 -10.30 -2.61
C VAL A 69 -11.57 -9.39 -3.84
N PRO A 70 -10.51 -9.18 -4.66
CA PRO A 70 -9.19 -9.78 -4.53
C PRO A 70 -8.42 -9.23 -3.32
N TYR A 71 -7.46 -10.01 -2.82
CA TYR A 71 -6.57 -9.60 -1.74
C TYR A 71 -5.14 -9.93 -2.15
N LEU A 72 -4.28 -8.93 -2.24
CA LEU A 72 -2.88 -9.10 -2.59
C LEU A 72 -2.04 -9.13 -1.32
N SER A 73 -1.09 -10.05 -1.27
CA SER A 73 -0.02 -10.11 -0.27
C SER A 73 1.32 -10.24 -0.98
N SER A 74 2.32 -9.50 -0.50
CA SER A 74 3.70 -9.52 -0.97
C SER A 74 4.61 -9.30 0.23
N GLY A 75 5.18 -10.37 0.77
CA GLY A 75 5.87 -10.35 2.06
C GLY A 75 4.91 -9.88 3.16
N TYR A 76 5.28 -8.81 3.87
CA TYR A 76 4.43 -8.20 4.91
C TYR A 76 3.42 -7.19 4.37
N GLN A 77 3.56 -6.76 3.11
CA GLN A 77 2.71 -5.76 2.48
C GLN A 77 1.44 -6.39 1.93
N LYS A 78 0.29 -5.77 2.16
CA LYS A 78 -1.02 -6.29 1.77
C LYS A 78 -1.95 -5.18 1.30
N VAL A 79 -2.86 -5.53 0.39
CA VAL A 79 -3.99 -4.66 0.01
C VAL A 79 -5.22 -5.50 -0.30
N THR A 80 -6.38 -4.96 0.06
CA THR A 80 -7.70 -5.53 -0.25
C THR A 80 -8.35 -4.77 -1.40
N GLY A 81 -9.09 -5.47 -2.26
CA GLY A 81 -9.65 -4.91 -3.48
C GLY A 81 -8.60 -4.78 -4.57
N PHE A 82 -9.01 -4.21 -5.70
CA PHE A 82 -8.10 -3.95 -6.82
C PHE A 82 -8.19 -2.51 -7.29
N TYR A 83 -7.08 -1.80 -7.11
CA TYR A 83 -6.74 -0.63 -7.87
C TYR A 83 -5.25 -0.69 -8.24
N PRO A 84 -4.86 -0.41 -9.50
CA PRO A 84 -3.49 -0.53 -9.96
C PRO A 84 -2.45 0.16 -9.06
N GLN A 85 -2.74 1.38 -8.61
CA GLN A 85 -1.83 2.18 -7.80
C GLN A 85 -1.59 1.60 -6.39
N ASP A 86 -2.56 0.89 -5.83
CA ASP A 86 -2.39 0.26 -4.52
C ASP A 86 -1.56 -1.03 -4.65
N TYR A 87 -1.71 -1.75 -5.77
CA TYR A 87 -0.84 -2.88 -6.10
C TYR A 87 0.61 -2.41 -6.31
N LEU A 88 0.83 -1.32 -7.04
CA LEU A 88 2.16 -0.70 -7.18
C LEU A 88 2.76 -0.35 -5.81
N SER A 89 1.97 0.26 -4.93
CA SER A 89 2.41 0.62 -3.58
C SER A 89 2.85 -0.61 -2.77
N VAL A 90 2.04 -1.67 -2.75
CA VAL A 90 2.34 -2.93 -2.04
C VAL A 90 3.61 -3.58 -2.60
N LEU A 91 3.72 -3.69 -3.92
CA LEU A 91 4.85 -4.34 -4.58
C LEU A 91 6.14 -3.53 -4.40
N ALA A 92 6.08 -2.20 -4.53
CA ALA A 92 7.22 -1.32 -4.32
C ALA A 92 7.68 -1.30 -2.85
N ALA A 93 6.75 -1.36 -1.90
CA ALA A 93 7.09 -1.47 -0.49
C ALA A 93 7.70 -2.81 -0.11
N ALA A 94 7.30 -3.90 -0.78
CA ALA A 94 7.82 -5.25 -0.51
C ALA A 94 9.16 -5.53 -1.21
N ARG A 95 9.36 -5.00 -2.42
CA ARG A 95 10.46 -5.39 -3.31
C ARG A 95 11.37 -4.23 -3.72
N GLY A 96 11.06 -3.01 -3.27
CA GLY A 96 11.78 -1.78 -3.62
C GLY A 96 11.24 -1.12 -4.90
N LEU A 97 11.63 0.14 -5.11
CA LEU A 97 11.11 0.98 -6.21
C LEU A 97 11.53 0.51 -7.61
N SER A 98 12.43 -0.47 -7.72
CA SER A 98 12.88 -1.02 -9.01
C SER A 98 11.77 -1.77 -9.75
N VAL A 99 10.72 -2.20 -9.05
CA VAL A 99 9.53 -2.82 -9.68
C VAL A 99 8.65 -1.82 -10.43
N LEU A 100 8.85 -0.52 -10.19
CA LEU A 100 8.10 0.55 -10.84
C LEU A 100 8.74 0.93 -12.17
N ASP A 101 7.92 1.36 -13.13
CA ASP A 101 8.41 2.05 -14.32
C ASP A 101 9.13 3.37 -13.95
N GLU A 102 9.84 3.96 -14.91
CA GLU A 102 10.66 5.15 -14.65
C GLU A 102 9.85 6.34 -14.14
N SER A 103 8.63 6.54 -14.65
CA SER A 103 7.78 7.66 -14.26
C SER A 103 7.32 7.50 -12.81
N MET A 104 6.76 6.34 -12.48
CA MET A 104 6.27 6.06 -11.14
C MET A 104 7.41 5.98 -10.12
N ARG A 105 8.57 5.47 -10.51
CA ARG A 105 9.77 5.46 -9.66
C ARG A 105 10.21 6.87 -9.28
N ALA A 106 10.20 7.81 -10.23
CA ALA A 106 10.53 9.20 -9.95
C ALA A 106 9.52 9.84 -8.99
N VAL A 107 8.22 9.53 -9.13
CA VAL A 107 7.19 10.03 -8.21
C VAL A 107 7.39 9.47 -6.80
N TYR A 108 7.56 8.16 -6.67
CA TYR A 108 7.76 7.49 -5.38
C TYR A 108 9.06 7.90 -4.68
N ALA A 109 10.10 8.27 -5.43
CA ALA A 109 11.37 8.73 -4.86
C ALA A 109 11.22 9.98 -3.98
N HIS A 110 10.20 10.81 -4.23
CA HIS A 110 9.90 11.97 -3.38
C HIS A 110 9.39 11.59 -1.98
N HIS A 111 9.00 10.34 -1.74
CA HIS A 111 8.57 9.83 -0.44
C HIS A 111 9.74 9.30 0.41
N PHE A 112 10.98 9.53 -0.04
CA PHE A 112 12.20 9.15 0.67
C PHE A 112 13.12 10.35 0.80
N ASP A 113 13.95 10.37 1.85
CA ASP A 113 14.99 11.37 1.98
C ASP A 113 16.22 11.04 1.11
N LYS A 114 17.23 11.91 1.16
CA LYS A 114 18.50 11.73 0.40
C LYS A 114 19.27 10.46 0.74
N ASN A 115 18.98 9.81 1.87
CA ASN A 115 19.59 8.57 2.33
C ASN A 115 18.67 7.36 2.09
N ASN A 116 17.61 7.52 1.30
CA ASN A 116 16.57 6.52 1.05
C ASN A 116 15.80 6.09 2.32
N ILE A 117 15.69 6.98 3.32
CA ILE A 117 14.88 6.73 4.52
C ILE A 117 13.43 7.13 4.21
N PRO A 118 12.43 6.26 4.49
CA PRO A 118 11.02 6.58 4.28
C PRO A 118 10.59 7.86 5.00
N LEU A 119 9.94 8.76 4.26
CA LEU A 119 9.31 9.97 4.80
C LEU A 119 7.83 9.72 5.00
N LEU A 120 7.26 10.29 6.07
CA LEU A 120 5.81 10.44 6.17
C LEU A 120 5.39 11.65 5.34
N VAL A 121 4.61 11.40 4.30
CA VAL A 121 4.17 12.41 3.33
C VAL A 121 2.65 12.42 3.28
N MET A 122 2.07 13.62 3.27
CA MET A 122 0.65 13.84 3.04
C MET A 122 0.47 14.75 1.83
N TYR A 123 -0.35 14.31 0.88
CA TYR A 123 -0.97 15.18 -0.10
C TYR A 123 -2.36 15.56 0.42
N GLY A 124 -2.59 16.85 0.64
CA GLY A 124 -3.84 17.35 1.19
C GLY A 124 -4.19 18.73 0.67
N THR A 125 -5.15 19.36 1.33
CA THR A 125 -5.55 20.76 1.13
C THR A 125 -5.69 21.45 2.47
N THR A 126 -5.77 22.78 2.48
CA THR A 126 -6.00 23.58 3.70
C THR A 126 -7.40 23.42 4.28
N TRP A 127 -8.43 23.24 3.45
CA TRP A 127 -9.85 23.14 3.88
C TRP A 127 -10.26 21.74 4.32
N CYS A 128 -9.44 20.72 4.04
CA CYS A 128 -9.71 19.32 4.35
C CYS A 128 -9.60 19.05 5.86
N VAL A 129 -10.71 18.64 6.49
CA VAL A 129 -10.80 18.38 7.94
C VAL A 129 -9.90 17.22 8.38
N GLU A 130 -9.88 16.11 7.64
CA GLU A 130 -9.00 14.98 7.97
C GLU A 130 -7.51 15.33 7.83
N CYS A 131 -7.17 16.22 6.89
CA CYS A 131 -5.82 16.72 6.71
C CYS A 131 -5.38 17.57 7.91
N ALA A 132 -6.27 18.43 8.43
CA ALA A 132 -6.04 19.17 9.66
C ALA A 132 -5.83 18.23 10.87
N ALA A 133 -6.68 17.19 10.99
CA ALA A 133 -6.54 16.20 12.06
C ALA A 133 -5.20 15.43 11.98
N MET A 134 -4.73 15.10 10.78
CA MET A 134 -3.43 14.46 10.60
C MET A 134 -2.26 15.39 10.96
N ARG A 135 -2.33 16.68 10.59
CA ARG A 135 -1.33 17.70 10.97
C ARG A 135 -1.22 17.82 12.48
N GLU A 136 -2.35 17.95 13.17
CA GLU A 136 -2.43 18.01 14.64
C GLU A 136 -1.85 16.73 15.26
N TYR A 137 -2.28 15.56 14.78
CA TYR A 137 -1.75 14.27 15.24
C TYR A 137 -0.22 14.19 15.17
N CYS A 138 0.35 14.63 14.04
CA CYS A 138 1.81 14.62 13.83
C CYS A 138 2.52 15.65 14.70
N ASN A 139 1.97 16.86 14.84
CA ASN A 139 2.51 17.91 15.69
C ASN A 139 2.59 17.47 17.16
N ASP A 140 1.49 16.94 17.71
CA ASP A 140 1.41 16.50 19.10
C ASP A 140 2.43 15.41 19.44
N ARG A 141 2.72 14.55 18.46
CA ARG A 141 3.64 13.41 18.60
C ARG A 141 5.05 13.70 18.10
N LYS A 142 5.33 14.92 17.65
CA LYS A 142 6.62 15.33 17.07
C LYS A 142 7.05 14.43 15.90
N ILE A 143 6.08 13.95 15.13
CA ILE A 143 6.32 13.18 13.91
C ILE A 143 6.57 14.18 12.79
N LYS A 144 7.72 14.06 12.13
CA LYS A 144 8.04 14.89 10.97
C LYS A 144 7.13 14.51 9.79
N LEU A 145 6.25 15.44 9.42
CA LEU A 145 5.35 15.33 8.28
C LEU A 145 5.87 16.19 7.12
N VAL A 146 5.91 15.62 5.92
CA VAL A 146 5.99 16.41 4.69
C VAL A 146 4.56 16.68 4.23
N ASP A 147 4.12 17.91 4.39
CA ASP A 147 2.76 18.36 4.09
C ASP A 147 2.75 19.10 2.76
N TRP A 148 2.21 18.45 1.73
CA TRP A 148 2.07 19.02 0.40
C TRP A 148 0.62 19.39 0.14
N ASP A 149 0.37 20.70 0.06
CA ASP A 149 -0.91 21.24 -0.36
C ASP A 149 -1.00 21.24 -1.89
N VAL A 150 -1.91 20.43 -2.44
CA VAL A 150 -2.02 20.25 -3.90
C VAL A 150 -2.73 21.39 -4.61
N GLU A 151 -3.34 22.34 -3.90
CA GLU A 151 -3.95 23.54 -4.51
C GLU A 151 -2.93 24.67 -4.68
N THR A 152 -1.85 24.64 -3.90
CA THR A 152 -0.83 25.70 -3.90
C THR A 152 0.55 25.25 -4.41
N ASP A 153 0.84 23.95 -4.43
CA ASP A 153 2.05 23.36 -5.02
C ASP A 153 1.73 22.59 -6.31
N VAL A 154 2.07 23.18 -7.46
CA VAL A 154 1.88 22.58 -8.80
C VAL A 154 2.59 21.23 -8.96
N ALA A 155 3.77 21.07 -8.36
CA ALA A 155 4.51 19.83 -8.45
C ALA A 155 3.85 18.73 -7.59
N ALA A 156 3.30 19.10 -6.43
CA ALA A 156 2.50 18.19 -5.60
C ALA A 156 1.21 17.77 -6.30
N ALA A 157 0.51 18.72 -6.93
CA ALA A 157 -0.71 18.44 -7.71
C ALA A 157 -0.44 17.39 -8.80
N LYS A 158 0.65 17.57 -9.57
CA LYS A 158 1.04 16.61 -10.61
C LYS A 158 1.35 15.24 -10.03
N ARG A 159 2.13 15.16 -8.94
CA ARG A 159 2.43 13.88 -8.28
C ARG A 159 1.15 13.22 -7.77
N TYR A 160 0.23 13.98 -7.18
CA TYR A 160 -1.05 13.48 -6.68
C TYR A 160 -1.89 12.87 -7.81
N GLU A 161 -1.97 13.52 -8.98
CA GLU A 161 -2.63 12.99 -10.17
C GLU A 161 -1.96 11.70 -10.67
N GLN A 162 -0.63 11.67 -10.78
CA GLN A 162 0.12 10.48 -11.19
C GLN A 162 -0.05 9.31 -10.21
N LEU A 163 -0.21 9.60 -8.92
CA LEU A 163 -0.54 8.62 -7.89
C LEU A 163 -2.02 8.21 -7.91
N ALA A 164 -2.81 8.68 -8.88
CA ALA A 164 -4.26 8.48 -8.93
C ALA A 164 -4.92 8.86 -7.59
N GLY A 165 -4.56 10.01 -7.03
CA GLY A 165 -5.19 10.57 -5.86
C GLY A 165 -6.65 10.92 -6.14
N ARG A 166 -7.56 10.49 -5.27
CA ARG A 166 -9.02 10.67 -5.42
C ARG A 166 -9.66 11.38 -4.23
N GLU A 167 -9.02 11.31 -3.08
CA GLU A 167 -9.50 11.84 -1.81
C GLU A 167 -8.32 12.35 -0.98
N TYR A 168 -8.64 13.24 -0.04
CA TYR A 168 -7.67 13.79 0.88
C TYR A 168 -7.93 13.30 2.32
N PRO A 169 -6.88 13.08 3.11
CA PRO A 169 -5.48 13.08 2.69
C PRO A 169 -5.11 11.81 1.91
N LEU A 170 -4.20 11.94 0.94
CA LEU A 170 -3.47 10.80 0.39
C LEU A 170 -2.11 10.72 1.09
N VAL A 171 -1.86 9.63 1.80
CA VAL A 171 -0.73 9.52 2.73
C VAL A 171 0.23 8.43 2.28
N PHE A 172 1.52 8.72 2.39
CA PHE A 172 2.61 7.78 2.13
C PHE A 172 3.59 7.69 3.29
N TYR A 173 4.12 6.50 3.55
CA TYR A 173 5.34 6.29 4.32
C TYR A 173 6.33 5.50 3.45
N GLY A 174 7.27 6.22 2.82
CA GLY A 174 8.02 5.64 1.70
C GLY A 174 7.08 5.19 0.58
N ALA A 175 7.19 3.93 0.15
CA ALA A 175 6.32 3.38 -0.89
C ALA A 175 4.93 2.94 -0.40
N ARG A 176 4.72 2.89 0.92
CA ARG A 176 3.47 2.40 1.52
C ARG A 176 2.41 3.49 1.45
N ARG A 177 1.20 3.15 1.00
CA ARG A 177 0.09 4.07 0.78
C ARG A 177 -1.04 3.87 1.80
N MET A 178 -1.69 4.97 2.18
CA MET A 178 -2.97 5.01 2.88
C MET A 178 -3.84 6.11 2.27
N ASN A 179 -5.10 5.82 1.99
CA ASN A 179 -6.09 6.83 1.63
C ASN A 179 -6.88 7.24 2.89
N GLY A 180 -7.12 8.53 3.07
CA GLY A 180 -7.74 9.09 4.28
C GLY A 180 -6.81 9.10 5.49
N PHE A 181 -7.28 9.64 6.61
CA PHE A 181 -6.55 9.61 7.87
C PHE A 181 -7.29 8.81 8.95
N SER A 182 -6.59 7.86 9.55
CA SER A 182 -6.95 7.31 10.85
C SER A 182 -5.69 7.07 11.67
N ASP A 183 -5.78 7.28 12.98
CA ASP A 183 -4.66 7.09 13.90
C ASP A 183 -4.12 5.63 13.84
N THR A 184 -5.02 4.64 13.86
CA THR A 184 -4.65 3.23 13.74
C THR A 184 -4.05 2.90 12.37
N GLY A 185 -4.61 3.45 11.28
CA GLY A 185 -4.08 3.27 9.93
C GLY A 185 -2.67 3.84 9.81
N LEU A 186 -2.45 5.08 10.28
CA LEU A 186 -1.16 5.75 10.22
C LEU A 186 -0.10 5.00 11.03
N ARG A 187 -0.45 4.54 12.25
CA ARG A 187 0.47 3.70 13.04
C ARG A 187 0.83 2.41 12.32
N ARG A 188 -0.12 1.74 11.67
CA ARG A 188 0.18 0.54 10.88
C ARG A 188 1.07 0.90 9.68
N LEU A 189 0.79 2.02 9.01
CA LEU A 189 1.57 2.54 7.89
C LEU A 189 3.04 2.85 8.25
N MET A 190 3.37 3.06 9.52
CA MET A 190 4.74 3.35 9.97
C MET A 190 5.47 2.19 10.67
N LYS A 191 4.78 1.09 11.00
CA LYS A 191 5.31 0.04 11.91
C LYS A 191 5.99 -1.19 11.27
N GLN A 192 5.93 -1.35 9.95
CA GLN A 192 6.39 -2.58 9.29
C GLN A 192 7.86 -2.51 8.89
#